data_AF-A0A952P6I0-F1
#
_entry.id   AF-A0A952P6I0-F1
#
_cell.length_a   1.000
_cell.length_b   1.000
_cell.length_c   1.000
_cell.angle_alpha   90.00
_cell.angle_beta   90.00
_cell.angle_gamma   90.00
#
_symmetry.space_group_name_H-M   'P 1'
#
loop_
_entity.id
_entity.type
_entity.pdbx_description
1 polymer ?
#
loop_
_entity_poly.entity_id
_entity_poly.type
_entity_poly.pdbx_seq_one_letter_code
_entity_poly.pdbx_strand_id
1 'polypeptide(L)'
;PLNKTDLMDAQLKTKVTVVVNSRRFNRIDIQDLQRAGVAVSVQTFGLSLTAADYQEIARTGPLSLEINSKTLTKQEILSLASMDGVRVSVDPLTSGLSGSEIQEISAVATK
;
A
#
# COMPACT_ATOMS: atom_id res chain seq x y z
N PRO A 1 -32.20 14.25 4.87
CA PRO A 1 -31.59 13.26 5.79
C PRO A 1 -31.03 12.08 4.97
N LEU A 2 -29.74 11.73 5.13
CA LEU A 2 -29.17 10.55 4.49
C LEU A 2 -29.70 9.28 5.19
N ASN A 3 -30.21 8.33 4.42
CA ASN A 3 -30.65 7.02 4.92
C ASN A 3 -29.51 5.98 4.85
N LYS A 4 -29.71 4.80 5.47
CA LYS A 4 -28.71 3.72 5.53
C LYS A 4 -28.24 3.27 4.13
N THR A 5 -29.12 3.28 3.15
CA THR A 5 -28.81 2.93 1.76
C THR A 5 -27.92 4.01 1.14
N ASP A 6 -28.22 5.30 1.34
CA ASP A 6 -27.40 6.41 0.85
C ASP A 6 -25.99 6.39 1.46
N LEU A 7 -25.85 5.95 2.71
CA LEU A 7 -24.55 5.79 3.39
C LEU A 7 -23.73 4.61 2.85
N MET A 8 -24.37 3.46 2.58
CA MET A 8 -23.69 2.32 1.96
C MET A 8 -23.35 2.59 0.49
N ASP A 9 -24.23 3.29 -0.22
CA ASP A 9 -24.03 3.68 -1.60
C ASP A 9 -22.96 4.78 -1.69
N ALA A 10 -22.88 5.69 -0.71
CA ALA A 10 -21.75 6.59 -0.53
C ALA A 10 -20.48 5.81 -0.22
N GLN A 11 -20.46 4.82 0.67
CA GLN A 11 -19.25 3.99 0.91
C GLN A 11 -18.81 3.18 -0.33
N LEU A 12 -19.75 2.73 -1.14
CA LEU A 12 -19.49 2.07 -2.44
C LEU A 12 -19.02 3.06 -3.52
N LYS A 13 -19.51 4.32 -3.49
CA LYS A 13 -19.20 5.38 -4.47
C LYS A 13 -17.95 6.19 -4.11
N THR A 14 -17.77 6.48 -2.84
CA THR A 14 -16.55 7.06 -2.28
C THR A 14 -15.63 5.88 -2.05
N LYS A 15 -14.72 5.63 -3.00
CA LYS A 15 -13.56 4.77 -2.79
C LYS A 15 -12.72 5.36 -1.65
N VAL A 16 -13.17 5.18 -0.40
CA VAL A 16 -12.46 5.67 0.79
C VAL A 16 -11.28 4.75 0.96
N THR A 17 -10.12 5.22 0.53
CA THR A 17 -8.87 4.56 0.82
C THR A 17 -8.42 4.98 2.21
N VAL A 18 -8.29 4.01 3.11
CA VAL A 18 -7.71 4.24 4.43
C VAL A 18 -6.20 4.22 4.29
N VAL A 19 -5.56 5.35 4.59
CA VAL A 19 -4.10 5.44 4.64
C VAL A 19 -3.64 5.04 6.04
N VAL A 20 -2.83 3.98 6.12
CA VAL A 20 -2.27 3.47 7.38
C VAL A 20 -0.75 3.58 7.37
N ASN A 21 -0.18 3.77 8.55
CA ASN A 21 1.26 3.89 8.74
C ASN A 21 1.82 2.60 9.34
N SER A 22 2.84 2.02 8.70
CA SER A 22 3.45 0.77 9.15
C SER A 22 4.04 0.81 10.55
N ARG A 23 4.32 2.00 11.14
CA ARG A 23 4.76 2.12 12.54
C ARG A 23 3.67 1.80 13.56
N ARG A 24 2.40 1.98 13.18
CA ARG A 24 1.25 1.87 14.08
C ARG A 24 0.36 0.67 13.78
N PHE A 25 0.34 0.23 12.53
CA PHE A 25 -0.46 -0.89 12.07
C PHE A 25 0.48 -2.04 11.73
N ASN A 26 0.27 -3.17 12.39
CA ASN A 26 0.99 -4.40 12.05
C ASN A 26 0.30 -5.12 10.87
N ARG A 27 0.91 -6.21 10.42
CA ARG A 27 0.39 -7.02 9.31
C ARG A 27 -1.05 -7.50 9.52
N ILE A 28 -1.38 -7.96 10.72
CA ILE A 28 -2.70 -8.52 11.05
C ILE A 28 -3.77 -7.43 10.97
N ASP A 29 -3.50 -6.24 11.53
CA ASP A 29 -4.43 -5.11 11.50
C ASP A 29 -4.79 -4.73 10.05
N ILE A 30 -3.78 -4.71 9.17
CA ILE A 30 -3.95 -4.35 7.75
C ILE A 30 -4.76 -5.42 7.01
N GLN A 31 -4.47 -6.70 7.27
CA GLN A 31 -5.22 -7.81 6.67
C GLN A 31 -6.68 -7.83 7.12
N ASP A 32 -6.96 -7.52 8.39
CA ASP A 32 -8.33 -7.48 8.91
C ASP A 32 -9.14 -6.34 8.28
N LEU A 33 -8.51 -5.18 8.04
CA LEU A 33 -9.13 -4.10 7.25
C LEU A 33 -9.45 -4.55 5.82
N GLN A 34 -8.52 -5.21 5.14
CA GLN A 34 -8.75 -5.72 3.78
C GLN A 34 -9.87 -6.77 3.75
N ARG A 35 -9.92 -7.69 4.72
CA ARG A 35 -11.00 -8.70 4.86
C ARG A 35 -12.36 -8.06 5.13
N ALA A 36 -12.39 -6.92 5.80
CA ALA A 36 -13.59 -6.11 6.00
C ALA A 36 -14.02 -5.33 4.74
N GLY A 37 -13.30 -5.48 3.61
CA GLY A 37 -13.59 -4.80 2.35
C GLY A 37 -13.08 -3.36 2.28
N VAL A 38 -12.20 -2.96 3.20
CA VAL A 38 -11.61 -1.62 3.20
C VAL A 38 -10.44 -1.56 2.22
N ALA A 39 -10.44 -0.57 1.33
CA ALA A 39 -9.28 -0.28 0.49
C ALA A 39 -8.18 0.36 1.36
N VAL A 40 -7.00 -0.27 1.41
CA VAL A 40 -5.89 0.21 2.26
C VAL A 40 -4.72 0.70 1.42
N SER A 41 -4.20 1.87 1.77
CA SER A 41 -2.90 2.36 1.32
C SER A 41 -1.93 2.37 2.51
N VAL A 42 -0.79 1.71 2.38
CA VAL A 42 0.19 1.59 3.45
C VAL A 42 1.39 2.48 3.16
N GLN A 43 1.68 3.38 4.08
CA GLN A 43 2.89 4.20 4.08
C GLN A 43 4.01 3.48 4.82
N THR A 44 5.12 3.22 4.13
CA THR A 44 6.24 2.43 4.66
C THR A 44 7.15 3.27 5.54
N PHE A 45 6.66 3.67 6.71
CA PHE A 45 7.48 4.38 7.70
C PHE A 45 8.17 3.39 8.65
N GLY A 46 9.50 3.45 8.70
CA GLY A 46 10.29 2.75 9.73
C GLY A 46 10.29 1.22 9.60
N LEU A 47 10.96 0.55 10.53
CA LEU A 47 11.35 -0.87 10.43
C LEU A 47 10.27 -1.88 10.87
N SER A 48 9.00 -1.47 10.92
CA SER A 48 7.94 -2.28 11.54
C SER A 48 7.39 -3.40 10.66
N LEU A 49 7.48 -3.27 9.33
CA LEU A 49 7.02 -4.28 8.37
C LEU A 49 8.13 -4.55 7.34
N THR A 50 8.36 -5.83 7.07
CA THR A 50 9.32 -6.31 6.08
C THR A 50 8.68 -6.46 4.70
N ALA A 51 9.49 -6.65 3.66
CA ALA A 51 8.98 -6.98 2.33
C ALA A 51 8.07 -8.23 2.34
N ALA A 52 8.43 -9.25 3.13
CA ALA A 52 7.62 -10.46 3.27
C ALA A 52 6.24 -10.17 3.89
N ASP A 53 6.16 -9.26 4.87
CA ASP A 53 4.87 -8.87 5.45
C ASP A 53 3.98 -8.18 4.41
N TYR A 54 4.55 -7.29 3.58
CA TYR A 54 3.79 -6.65 2.50
C TYR A 54 3.33 -7.65 1.43
N GLN A 55 4.13 -8.68 1.13
CA GLN A 55 3.70 -9.76 0.23
C GLN A 55 2.51 -10.54 0.81
N GLU A 56 2.50 -10.82 2.11
CA GLU A 56 1.38 -11.49 2.77
C GLU A 56 0.12 -10.61 2.86
N ILE A 57 0.29 -9.29 3.02
CA ILE A 57 -0.81 -8.33 2.93
C ILE A 57 -1.40 -8.34 1.51
N ALA A 58 -0.55 -8.25 0.48
CA ALA A 58 -0.98 -8.25 -0.91
C ALA A 58 -1.75 -9.52 -1.32
N ARG A 59 -1.45 -10.67 -0.70
CA ARG A 59 -2.21 -11.91 -0.91
C ARG A 59 -3.62 -11.89 -0.32
N THR A 60 -3.91 -10.98 0.61
CA THR A 60 -5.22 -10.87 1.25
C THR A 60 -6.17 -9.97 0.45
N GLY A 61 -5.65 -9.00 -0.29
CA GLY A 61 -6.43 -8.14 -1.18
C GLY A 61 -5.59 -7.04 -1.83
N PRO A 62 -6.22 -6.20 -2.67
CA PRO A 62 -5.54 -5.09 -3.33
C PRO A 62 -4.79 -4.22 -2.33
N LEU A 63 -3.57 -3.86 -2.67
CA LEU A 63 -2.66 -3.14 -1.79
C LEU A 63 -2.07 -1.95 -2.53
N SER A 64 -2.23 -0.75 -1.98
CA SER A 64 -1.44 0.41 -2.39
C SER A 64 -0.31 0.63 -1.40
N LEU A 65 0.91 0.79 -1.89
CA LEU A 65 2.11 1.03 -1.11
C LEU A 65 2.67 2.39 -1.47
N GLU A 66 2.89 3.22 -0.46
CA GLU A 66 3.62 4.47 -0.58
C GLU A 66 4.97 4.32 0.12
N ILE A 67 6.03 4.22 -0.68
CA ILE A 67 7.39 4.03 -0.22
C ILE A 67 7.98 5.37 0.18
N ASN A 68 8.02 5.64 1.48
CA ASN A 68 8.50 6.90 2.04
C ASN A 68 9.54 6.71 3.15
N SER A 69 10.26 5.59 3.11
CA SER A 69 11.45 5.39 3.93
C SER A 69 12.45 4.43 3.28
N LYS A 70 13.64 4.35 3.87
CA LYS A 70 14.77 3.53 3.42
C LYS A 70 14.69 2.06 3.88
N THR A 71 13.52 1.61 4.32
CA THR A 71 13.37 0.29 4.96
C THR A 71 13.25 -0.85 3.95
N LEU A 72 12.88 -0.53 2.71
CA LEU A 72 12.79 -1.48 1.61
C LEU A 72 13.85 -1.14 0.58
N THR A 73 14.53 -2.16 0.10
CA THR A 73 15.47 -2.07 -1.01
C THR A 73 14.73 -1.97 -2.34
N LYS A 74 15.41 -1.46 -3.37
CA LYS A 74 14.90 -1.43 -4.74
C LYS A 74 14.36 -2.81 -5.18
N GLN A 75 15.11 -3.89 -4.92
CA GLN A 75 14.71 -5.23 -5.35
C GLN A 75 13.43 -5.71 -4.66
N GLU A 76 13.28 -5.44 -3.36
CA GLU A 76 12.05 -5.75 -2.63
C GLU A 76 10.87 -4.96 -3.18
N ILE A 77 11.06 -3.68 -3.47
CA ILE A 77 10.02 -2.83 -4.05
C ILE A 77 9.61 -3.31 -5.44
N LEU A 78 10.57 -3.68 -6.30
CA LEU A 78 10.30 -4.25 -7.62
C LEU A 78 9.56 -5.59 -7.52
N SER A 79 9.94 -6.44 -6.56
CA SER A 79 9.25 -7.71 -6.31
C SER A 79 7.80 -7.46 -5.88
N LEU A 80 7.54 -6.48 -5.03
CA LEU A 80 6.19 -6.09 -4.61
C LEU A 80 5.38 -5.50 -5.77
N ALA A 81 5.96 -4.58 -6.54
CA ALA A 81 5.32 -3.95 -7.69
C ALA A 81 4.96 -4.93 -8.82
N SER A 82 5.64 -6.09 -8.86
CA SER A 82 5.35 -7.15 -9.84
C SER A 82 4.19 -8.06 -9.43
N MET A 83 3.67 -7.91 -8.21
CA MET A 83 2.54 -8.71 -7.73
C MET A 83 1.22 -8.16 -8.26
N ASP A 84 0.33 -9.07 -8.65
CA ASP A 84 -1.02 -8.71 -9.08
C ASP A 84 -1.78 -8.01 -7.93
N GLY A 85 -2.46 -6.91 -8.26
CA GLY A 85 -3.22 -6.12 -7.28
C GLY A 85 -2.38 -5.22 -6.37
N VAL A 86 -1.06 -5.14 -6.56
CA VAL A 86 -0.18 -4.21 -5.81
C VAL A 86 0.12 -2.97 -6.64
N ARG A 87 -0.15 -1.80 -6.08
CA ARG A 87 0.25 -0.51 -6.65
C ARG A 87 1.33 0.11 -5.78
N VAL A 88 2.41 0.56 -6.40
CA VAL A 88 3.53 1.19 -5.69
C VAL A 88 3.69 2.63 -6.14
N SER A 89 3.77 3.53 -5.17
CA SER A 89 4.22 4.92 -5.33
C SER A 89 5.46 5.11 -4.48
N VAL A 90 6.43 5.88 -4.96
CA VAL A 90 7.70 6.11 -4.25
C VAL A 90 7.88 7.60 -4.06
N ASP A 91 8.13 8.02 -2.82
CA ASP A 91 8.51 9.39 -2.49
C ASP A 91 10.02 9.57 -2.73
N PRO A 92 10.43 10.41 -3.70
CA PRO A 92 11.83 10.62 -4.04
C PRO A 92 12.65 11.29 -2.94
N LEU A 93 12.01 11.98 -1.99
CA LEU A 93 12.70 12.73 -0.93
C LEU A 93 13.04 11.83 0.26
N THR A 94 12.26 10.79 0.50
CA THR A 94 12.29 10.02 1.75
C THR A 94 12.63 8.54 1.57
N SER A 95 12.39 7.96 0.38
CA SER A 95 12.71 6.55 0.06
C SER A 95 14.21 6.24 0.08
N GLY A 96 15.07 7.24 -0.13
CA GLY A 96 16.52 7.04 -0.25
C GLY A 96 16.96 6.37 -1.55
N LEU A 97 16.05 6.21 -2.51
CA LEU A 97 16.34 5.71 -3.85
C LEU A 97 16.80 6.85 -4.77
N SER A 98 17.66 6.53 -5.73
CA SER A 98 18.04 7.47 -6.78
C SER A 98 16.92 7.66 -7.81
N GLY A 99 16.96 8.78 -8.54
CA GLY A 99 15.93 9.09 -9.53
C GLY A 99 15.78 8.03 -10.64
N SER A 100 16.88 7.38 -11.05
CA SER A 100 16.85 6.28 -12.02
C SER A 100 16.17 5.03 -11.46
N GLU A 101 16.39 4.70 -10.19
CA GLU A 101 15.72 3.56 -9.53
C GLU A 101 14.21 3.80 -9.41
N ILE A 102 13.79 5.03 -9.11
CA ILE A 102 12.39 5.40 -9.02
C ILE A 102 11.70 5.30 -10.39
N GLN A 103 12.36 5.72 -11.47
CA GLN A 103 11.85 5.57 -12.84
C GLN A 103 11.65 4.09 -13.21
N GLU A 104 12.60 3.23 -12.85
CA GLU A 104 12.51 1.79 -13.10
C GLU A 104 11.36 1.14 -12.34
N ILE A 105 11.19 1.47 -11.05
CA ILE A 105 10.06 0.99 -10.24
C ILE A 105 8.72 1.48 -10.83
N SER A 106 8.65 2.75 -11.22
CA SER A 106 7.43 3.34 -11.77
C SER A 106 7.00 2.67 -13.07
N ALA A 107 7.95 2.20 -13.89
CA ALA A 107 7.68 1.48 -15.14
C ALA A 107 7.10 0.05 -14.90
N VAL A 108 7.40 -0.55 -13.74
CA VAL A 108 6.84 -1.86 -13.35
C VAL A 108 5.48 -1.69 -12.70
N ALA A 109 5.32 -0.66 -11.85
CA ALA A 109 4.10 -0.41 -11.06
C ALA A 109 2.90 0.12 -11.87
N THR A 110 3.06 0.41 -13.17
CA THR A 110 1.99 0.88 -14.06
C THR A 110 1.32 -0.23 -14.89
N LYS A 111 1.74 -1.49 -14.73
CA LYS A 111 1.09 -2.66 -15.35
C LYS A 111 -0.20 -3.03 -14.63
#